data_AF-A0A957PIS3-F1
#
_entry.id   AF-A0A957PIS3-F1
#
_cell.length_a   1.000
_cell.length_b   1.000
_cell.length_c   1.000
_cell.angle_alpha   90.00
_cell.angle_beta   90.00
_cell.angle_gamma   90.00
#
_symmetry.space_group_name_H-M   'P 1'
#
loop_
_entity.id
_entity.type
_entity.pdbx_description
1 polymer ?
#
loop_
_entity_poly.entity_id
_entity_poly.type
_entity_poly.pdbx_seq_one_letter_code
_entity_poly.pdbx_strand_id
1 'polypeptide(L)'
;RWGAAQGLDAFVYLTVGTGLGGGGMVNGKLLHGMMHPEMGHMLVPHNWAEDPYAGYCPYHGDCWEGLAAGPALRGRWQVDPTTLPPEHPAWQLEAHYLALGLMNIISTLSPQRIIMGGGVMDQMQLFPLIRAEVHALLNGYIQMPQIMEELDRYIVPPALGNRAGVLGAIALAQDA
;
A
#
# COMPACT_ATOMS: atom_id res chain seq x y z
N ARG A 1 -19.71 -0.09 5.21
CA ARG A 1 -20.85 0.77 4.80
C ARG A 1 -20.70 1.21 3.34
N TRP A 2 -19.68 2.00 3.01
CA TRP A 2 -19.39 2.45 1.65
C TRP A 2 -18.01 1.97 1.19
N GLY A 3 -17.74 2.05 -0.11
CA GLY A 3 -16.40 1.87 -0.67
C GLY A 3 -16.08 0.45 -1.13
N ALA A 4 -14.80 0.23 -1.42
CA ALA A 4 -14.34 -0.96 -2.13
C ALA A 4 -14.35 -2.24 -1.30
N ALA A 5 -14.60 -2.20 0.01
CA ALA A 5 -14.69 -3.38 0.88
C ALA A 5 -16.13 -3.69 1.35
N GLN A 6 -17.16 -3.23 0.63
CA GLN A 6 -18.54 -3.61 0.93
C GLN A 6 -18.72 -5.15 0.90
N GLY A 7 -19.39 -5.68 1.93
CA GLY A 7 -19.61 -7.12 2.09
C GLY A 7 -18.43 -7.91 2.65
N LEU A 8 -17.31 -7.25 2.95
CA LEU A 8 -16.12 -7.87 3.55
C LEU A 8 -15.99 -7.45 5.02
N ASP A 9 -15.42 -8.34 5.83
CA ASP A 9 -15.19 -8.13 7.27
C ASP A 9 -13.71 -8.14 7.66
N ALA A 10 -12.83 -8.59 6.76
CA ALA A 10 -11.38 -8.53 6.91
C ALA A 10 -10.73 -7.83 5.71
N PHE A 11 -10.22 -6.61 5.88
CA PHE A 11 -9.55 -5.86 4.80
C PHE A 11 -8.54 -4.86 5.33
N VAL A 12 -7.64 -4.40 4.47
CA VAL A 12 -6.64 -3.37 4.80
C VAL A 12 -6.84 -2.17 3.88
N TYR A 13 -6.75 -0.97 4.45
CA TYR A 13 -6.63 0.28 3.70
C TYR A 13 -5.22 0.86 3.94
N LEU A 14 -4.50 1.15 2.86
CA LEU A 14 -3.20 1.81 2.86
C LEU A 14 -3.30 3.16 2.18
N THR A 15 -2.59 4.15 2.70
CA THR A 15 -2.37 5.44 2.05
C THR A 15 -0.89 5.60 1.74
N VAL A 16 -0.56 5.97 0.50
CA VAL A 16 0.80 6.26 0.04
C VAL A 16 0.83 7.68 -0.51
N GLY A 17 1.46 8.59 0.22
CA GLY A 17 1.46 10.02 -0.06
C GLY A 17 2.68 10.69 0.58
N THR A 18 2.47 11.71 1.42
CA THR A 18 3.57 12.31 2.21
C THR A 18 4.26 11.29 3.11
N GLY A 19 3.50 10.32 3.62
CA GLY A 19 3.99 9.13 4.31
C GLY A 19 3.28 7.88 3.79
N LEU A 20 3.51 6.76 4.47
CA LEU A 20 2.86 5.48 4.20
C LEU A 20 2.21 4.99 5.50
N GLY A 21 0.88 4.92 5.49
CA GLY A 21 0.10 4.54 6.67
C GLY A 21 -0.97 3.51 6.32
N GLY A 22 -1.44 2.78 7.32
CA GLY A 22 -2.42 1.72 7.10
C GLY A 22 -3.34 1.44 8.27
N GLY A 23 -4.58 1.08 7.97
CA GLY A 23 -5.55 0.58 8.93
C GLY A 23 -6.09 -0.79 8.50
N GLY A 24 -6.24 -1.69 9.47
CA GLY A 24 -6.88 -2.99 9.26
C GLY A 24 -8.30 -3.03 9.80
N MET A 25 -9.16 -3.81 9.16
CA MET A 25 -10.45 -4.26 9.68
C MET A 25 -10.38 -5.78 9.81
N VAL A 26 -10.80 -6.34 10.94
CA VAL A 26 -10.87 -7.80 11.19
C VAL A 26 -12.18 -8.11 11.90
N ASN A 27 -12.96 -9.06 11.39
CA ASN A 27 -14.30 -9.40 11.89
C ASN A 27 -15.20 -8.16 12.04
N GLY A 28 -15.11 -7.23 11.09
CA GLY A 28 -15.89 -6.00 11.08
C GLY A 28 -15.50 -4.97 12.16
N LYS A 29 -14.37 -5.16 12.85
CA LYS A 29 -13.82 -4.22 13.84
C LYS A 29 -12.47 -3.69 13.40
N LEU A 30 -12.19 -2.42 13.72
CA LEU A 30 -10.88 -1.85 13.49
C LEU A 30 -9.82 -2.65 14.24
N LEU A 31 -8.74 -2.98 13.54
CA LEU A 31 -7.58 -3.64 14.12
C LEU A 31 -6.92 -2.66 15.09
N HIS A 32 -7.09 -2.91 16.37
CA HIS A 32 -6.49 -2.13 17.45
C HIS A 32 -5.99 -3.08 18.54
N GLY A 33 -4.68 -3.05 18.78
CA GLY A 33 -4.00 -3.83 19.82
C GLY A 33 -3.59 -2.94 20.97
N MET A 34 -2.31 -3.02 21.36
CA MET A 34 -1.66 -2.06 22.28
C MET A 34 -1.83 -0.61 21.79
N MET A 35 -1.75 -0.42 20.48
CA MET A 35 -2.01 0.83 19.75
C MET A 35 -2.58 0.53 18.36
N HIS A 36 -2.86 1.58 17.58
CA HIS A 36 -3.15 1.44 16.16
C HIS A 36 -1.92 0.93 15.38
N PRO A 37 -2.10 0.21 14.25
CA PRO A 37 -0.99 -0.24 13.43
C PRO A 37 -0.19 0.91 12.80
N GLU A 38 1.13 0.75 12.74
CA GLU A 38 2.06 1.63 12.02
C GLU A 38 2.67 0.88 10.83
N MET A 39 1.81 0.46 9.89
CA MET A 39 2.17 -0.49 8.82
C MET A 39 3.30 0.02 7.91
N GLY A 40 3.43 1.32 7.68
CA GLY A 40 4.47 1.86 6.79
C GLY A 40 5.87 1.89 7.38
N HIS A 41 6.04 1.61 8.66
CA HIS A 41 7.38 1.49 9.25
C HIS A 41 7.91 0.05 9.27
N MET A 42 7.23 -0.90 8.62
CA MET A 42 7.79 -2.24 8.38
C MET A 42 9.11 -2.12 7.61
N LEU A 43 10.11 -2.92 8.00
CA LEU A 43 11.34 -3.03 7.25
C LEU A 43 11.11 -3.91 6.03
N VAL A 44 11.58 -3.48 4.87
CA VAL A 44 11.54 -4.25 3.63
C VAL A 44 12.97 -4.47 3.13
N PRO A 45 13.26 -5.54 2.39
CA PRO A 45 14.55 -5.73 1.75
C PRO A 45 14.92 -4.52 0.87
N HIS A 46 16.14 -4.03 1.02
CA HIS A 46 16.67 -2.89 0.28
C HIS A 46 17.93 -3.29 -0.47
N ASN A 47 17.87 -3.25 -1.81
CA ASN A 47 19.00 -3.57 -2.67
C ASN A 47 19.82 -2.30 -2.97
N TRP A 48 20.80 -2.02 -2.10
CA TRP A 48 21.69 -0.86 -2.21
C TRP A 48 22.51 -0.78 -3.51
N ALA A 49 22.66 -1.91 -4.23
CA ALA A 49 23.36 -1.91 -5.51
C ALA A 49 22.47 -1.35 -6.65
N GLU A 50 21.15 -1.53 -6.55
CA GLU A 50 20.17 -1.07 -7.53
C GLU A 50 19.54 0.28 -7.15
N ASP A 51 19.37 0.53 -5.85
CA ASP A 51 18.85 1.77 -5.29
C ASP A 51 19.79 2.26 -4.17
N PRO A 52 20.71 3.21 -4.43
CA PRO A 52 21.59 3.74 -3.39
C PRO A 52 20.91 4.78 -2.48
N TYR A 53 19.60 5.02 -2.63
CA TYR A 53 18.86 6.02 -1.86
C TYR A 53 18.70 5.59 -0.40
N ALA A 54 19.18 6.40 0.54
CA ALA A 54 19.23 6.03 1.95
C ALA A 54 17.88 5.94 2.69
N GLY A 55 16.80 6.38 2.04
CA GLY A 55 15.47 6.43 2.62
C GLY A 55 15.13 7.78 3.25
N TYR A 56 13.85 8.15 3.16
CA TYR A 56 13.31 9.43 3.62
C TYR A 56 12.98 9.45 5.13
N CYS A 57 12.74 8.28 5.73
CA CYS A 57 12.19 8.21 7.07
C CYS A 57 13.23 8.67 8.12
N PRO A 58 12.93 9.69 8.95
CA PRO A 58 13.90 10.19 9.93
C PRO A 58 14.17 9.22 11.09
N TYR A 59 13.32 8.20 11.27
CA TYR A 59 13.43 7.23 12.36
C TYR A 59 14.16 5.96 11.94
N HIS A 60 13.88 5.47 10.73
CA HIS A 60 14.29 4.14 10.30
C HIS A 60 15.13 4.16 9.02
N GLY A 61 15.31 5.31 8.38
CA GLY A 61 15.96 5.40 7.07
C GLY A 61 15.11 4.74 5.99
N ASP A 62 15.37 3.47 5.73
CA ASP A 62 14.88 2.66 4.62
C ASP A 62 13.74 1.69 4.99
N CYS A 63 12.90 2.06 5.97
CA CYS A 63 11.62 1.36 6.16
C CYS A 63 10.71 1.54 4.93
N TRP A 64 9.59 0.82 4.88
CA TRP A 64 8.67 0.83 3.73
C TRP A 64 8.25 2.24 3.31
N GLU A 65 7.85 3.10 4.26
CA GLU A 65 7.60 4.53 4.04
C GLU A 65 8.84 5.26 3.54
N GLY A 66 10.00 5.00 4.15
CA GLY A 66 11.27 5.60 3.79
C GLY A 66 11.67 5.35 2.35
N LEU A 67 11.22 4.25 1.74
CA LEU A 67 11.53 3.88 0.37
C LEU A 67 10.41 4.18 -0.63
N ALA A 68 9.14 4.17 -0.22
CA ALA A 68 7.97 4.22 -1.11
C ALA A 68 7.03 5.42 -0.89
N ALA A 69 7.30 6.32 0.06
CA ALA A 69 6.50 7.54 0.17
C ALA A 69 6.82 8.52 -0.98
N GLY A 70 5.89 9.44 -1.27
CA GLY A 70 6.10 10.49 -2.27
C GLY A 70 7.38 11.32 -2.06
N PRO A 71 7.74 11.70 -0.83
CA PRO A 71 9.04 12.34 -0.57
C PRO A 71 10.25 11.43 -0.82
N ALA A 72 10.12 10.11 -0.65
CA ALA A 72 11.16 9.15 -1.01
C ALA A 72 11.36 9.11 -2.53
N LEU A 73 10.27 9.03 -3.31
CA LEU A 73 10.31 9.17 -4.78
C LEU A 73 10.97 10.47 -5.21
N ARG A 74 10.56 11.60 -4.63
CA ARG A 74 11.14 12.92 -4.94
C ARG A 74 12.63 12.97 -4.59
N GLY A 75 13.01 12.47 -3.41
CA GLY A 75 14.40 12.45 -2.95
C GLY A 75 15.29 11.54 -3.78
N ARG A 76 14.76 10.40 -4.24
CA ARG A 76 15.48 9.44 -5.08
C ARG A 76 15.71 9.97 -6.48
N TRP A 77 14.67 10.53 -7.10
CA TRP A 77 14.72 10.93 -8.52
C TRP A 77 15.01 12.42 -8.74
N GLN A 78 15.06 13.21 -7.66
CA GLN A 78 15.36 14.66 -7.69
C GLN A 78 14.43 15.46 -8.63
N VAL A 79 13.21 14.97 -8.84
CA VAL A 79 12.17 15.59 -9.66
C VAL A 79 10.82 15.46 -8.97
N ASP A 80 9.84 16.28 -9.38
CA ASP A 80 8.49 16.11 -8.87
C ASP A 80 7.85 14.83 -9.42
N PRO A 81 7.45 13.85 -8.59
CA PRO A 81 6.95 12.56 -9.07
C PRO A 81 5.71 12.67 -9.96
N THR A 82 4.93 13.74 -9.82
CA THR A 82 3.73 13.98 -10.65
C THR A 82 4.05 14.27 -12.11
N THR A 83 5.30 14.60 -12.41
CA THR A 83 5.77 14.97 -13.76
C THR A 83 6.50 13.83 -14.46
N LEU A 84 6.74 12.71 -13.77
CA LEU A 84 7.44 11.56 -14.32
C LEU A 84 6.61 10.91 -15.43
N PRO A 85 7.20 10.61 -16.60
CA PRO A 85 6.48 9.92 -17.66
C PRO A 85 6.15 8.46 -17.25
N PRO A 86 5.07 7.85 -17.77
CA PRO A 86 4.67 6.48 -17.42
C PRO A 86 5.75 5.41 -17.64
N GLU A 87 6.70 5.64 -18.53
CA GLU A 87 7.79 4.73 -18.87
C GLU A 87 9.02 4.90 -17.96
N HIS A 88 9.01 5.87 -17.05
CA HIS A 88 10.15 6.13 -16.18
C HIS A 88 10.42 4.95 -15.24
N PRO A 89 11.68 4.52 -15.05
CA PRO A 89 12.04 3.37 -14.21
C PRO A 89 11.64 3.51 -12.74
N ALA A 90 11.30 4.73 -12.31
CA ALA A 90 10.75 5.00 -10.98
C ALA A 90 9.55 4.13 -10.66
N TRP A 91 8.67 3.87 -11.62
CA TRP A 91 7.42 3.17 -11.36
C TRP A 91 7.62 1.68 -11.11
N GLN A 92 8.60 1.06 -11.75
CA GLN A 92 8.98 -0.33 -11.51
C GLN A 92 9.59 -0.50 -10.12
N LEU A 93 10.51 0.39 -9.75
CA LEU A 93 11.12 0.38 -8.42
C LEU A 93 10.09 0.66 -7.32
N GLU A 94 9.21 1.63 -7.55
CA GLU A 94 8.11 1.96 -6.63
C GLU A 94 7.17 0.77 -6.45
N ALA A 95 6.76 0.13 -7.56
CA ALA A 95 5.93 -1.06 -7.53
C ALA A 95 6.59 -2.22 -6.78
N HIS A 96 7.90 -2.40 -6.94
CA HIS A 96 8.67 -3.41 -6.23
C HIS A 96 8.63 -3.19 -4.71
N TYR A 97 8.92 -1.97 -4.23
CA TYR A 97 8.87 -1.67 -2.79
C TYR A 97 7.45 -1.79 -2.22
N LEU A 98 6.44 -1.31 -2.93
CA LEU A 98 5.05 -1.49 -2.54
C LEU A 98 4.68 -2.98 -2.47
N ALA A 99 5.11 -3.79 -3.43
CA ALA A 99 4.85 -5.23 -3.44
C ALA A 99 5.54 -5.97 -2.28
N LEU A 100 6.76 -5.59 -1.91
CA LEU A 100 7.46 -6.16 -0.73
C LEU A 100 6.67 -5.93 0.56
N GLY A 101 6.16 -4.72 0.78
CA GLY A 101 5.31 -4.43 1.95
C GLY A 101 3.97 -5.16 1.89
N LEU A 102 3.34 -5.23 0.71
CA LEU A 102 2.10 -5.97 0.51
C LEU A 102 2.27 -7.48 0.76
N MET A 103 3.39 -8.08 0.34
CA MET A 103 3.71 -9.47 0.65
C MET A 103 3.69 -9.75 2.15
N ASN A 104 4.25 -8.83 2.95
CA ASN A 104 4.18 -8.91 4.41
C ASN A 104 2.75 -8.79 4.93
N ILE A 105 1.96 -7.83 4.44
CA ILE A 105 0.54 -7.67 4.84
C ILE A 105 -0.28 -8.92 4.50
N ILE A 106 -0.13 -9.46 3.29
CA ILE A 106 -0.84 -10.65 2.83
C ILE A 106 -0.47 -11.84 3.73
N SER A 107 0.81 -12.04 3.99
CA SER A 107 1.30 -13.18 4.77
C SER A 107 0.97 -13.11 6.26
N THR A 108 0.82 -11.90 6.82
CA THR A 108 0.60 -11.71 8.27
C THR A 108 -0.87 -11.51 8.63
N LEU A 109 -1.61 -10.75 7.83
CA LEU A 109 -3.00 -10.39 8.13
C LEU A 109 -4.02 -11.16 7.29
N SER A 110 -3.60 -11.75 6.16
CA SER A 110 -4.47 -12.48 5.23
C SER A 110 -5.80 -11.75 4.94
N PRO A 111 -5.78 -10.46 4.53
CA PRO A 111 -7.00 -9.71 4.31
C PRO A 111 -7.77 -10.28 3.10
N GLN A 112 -9.08 -10.07 3.04
CA GLN A 112 -9.92 -10.38 1.87
C GLN A 112 -9.77 -9.35 0.75
N ARG A 113 -9.26 -8.16 1.07
CA ARG A 113 -8.99 -7.07 0.12
C ARG A 113 -7.97 -6.09 0.68
N ILE A 114 -7.15 -5.54 -0.20
CA ILE A 114 -6.24 -4.43 0.08
C ILE A 114 -6.66 -3.24 -0.78
N ILE A 115 -6.91 -2.11 -0.14
CA ILE A 115 -7.29 -0.85 -0.79
C ILE A 115 -6.11 0.10 -0.65
N MET A 116 -5.61 0.64 -1.77
CA MET A 116 -4.46 1.54 -1.78
C MET A 116 -4.86 2.91 -2.33
N GLY A 117 -4.77 3.95 -1.50
CA GLY A 117 -5.03 5.35 -1.87
C GLY A 117 -3.84 6.25 -1.58
N GLY A 118 -4.06 7.57 -1.68
CA GLY A 118 -3.02 8.59 -1.48
C GLY A 118 -2.40 9.05 -2.81
N GLY A 119 -1.71 10.20 -2.77
CA GLY A 119 -1.27 10.89 -3.98
C GLY A 119 -0.27 10.13 -4.85
N VAL A 120 0.49 9.17 -4.30
CA VAL A 120 1.32 8.27 -5.11
C VAL A 120 0.44 7.27 -5.86
N MET A 121 -0.60 6.74 -5.20
CA MET A 121 -1.52 5.78 -5.80
C MET A 121 -2.54 6.38 -6.78
N ASP A 122 -2.61 7.71 -6.89
CA ASP A 122 -3.33 8.38 -7.99
C ASP A 122 -2.69 8.05 -9.37
N GLN A 123 -1.44 7.59 -9.38
CA GLN A 123 -0.75 7.05 -10.55
C GLN A 123 -1.25 5.63 -10.86
N MET A 124 -2.39 5.54 -11.55
CA MET A 124 -3.10 4.28 -11.79
C MET A 124 -2.27 3.21 -12.55
N GLN A 125 -1.22 3.62 -13.26
CA GLN A 125 -0.26 2.71 -13.90
C GLN A 125 0.52 1.85 -12.89
N LEU A 126 0.60 2.23 -11.61
CA LEU A 126 1.26 1.44 -10.57
C LEU A 126 0.51 0.14 -10.26
N PHE A 127 -0.82 0.12 -10.29
CA PHE A 127 -1.60 -1.06 -9.91
C PHE A 127 -1.23 -2.33 -10.68
N PRO A 128 -1.16 -2.36 -12.03
CA PRO A 128 -0.73 -3.56 -12.74
C PRO A 128 0.71 -3.97 -12.40
N LEU A 129 1.63 -3.02 -12.20
CA LEU A 129 3.02 -3.31 -11.83
C LEU A 129 3.10 -3.95 -10.44
N ILE A 130 2.43 -3.36 -9.45
CA ILE A 130 2.37 -3.86 -8.07
C ILE A 130 1.79 -5.27 -8.06
N ARG A 131 0.69 -5.52 -8.78
CA ARG A 131 0.06 -6.85 -8.82
C ARG A 131 0.98 -7.89 -9.43
N ALA A 132 1.72 -7.54 -10.49
CA ALA A 132 2.69 -8.44 -11.09
C ALA A 132 3.84 -8.78 -10.13
N GLU A 133 4.39 -7.78 -9.45
CA GLU A 133 5.44 -7.96 -8.43
C GLU A 133 4.95 -8.79 -7.25
N VAL A 134 3.75 -8.52 -6.72
CA VAL A 134 3.15 -9.31 -5.63
C VAL A 134 2.98 -10.77 -6.04
N HIS A 135 2.46 -11.02 -7.24
CA HIS A 135 2.31 -12.37 -7.77
C HIS A 135 3.66 -13.11 -7.86
N ALA A 136 4.69 -12.43 -8.38
CA ALA A 136 6.04 -12.99 -8.47
C ALA A 136 6.65 -13.29 -7.10
N LEU A 137 6.53 -12.36 -6.15
CA LEU A 137 7.05 -12.51 -4.78
C LEU A 137 6.34 -13.63 -4.00
N LEU A 138 5.03 -13.81 -4.20
CA LEU A 138 4.27 -14.89 -3.59
C LEU A 138 4.64 -16.26 -4.15
N ASN A 139 5.18 -16.33 -5.37
CA ASN A 139 5.79 -17.51 -5.98
C ASN A 139 4.94 -18.80 -5.82
N GLY A 140 3.62 -18.69 -5.98
CA GLY A 140 2.69 -19.81 -5.87
C GLY A 140 2.48 -20.39 -4.47
N TYR A 141 2.98 -19.73 -3.41
CA TYR A 141 2.84 -20.20 -2.02
C TYR A 141 1.40 -20.10 -1.53
N ILE A 142 0.71 -18.98 -1.80
CA ILE A 142 -0.69 -18.77 -1.40
C ILE A 142 -1.60 -19.11 -2.59
N GLN A 143 -2.29 -20.24 -2.50
CA GLN A 143 -3.14 -20.78 -3.56
C GLN A 143 -4.62 -20.41 -3.38
N MET A 144 -4.90 -19.11 -3.27
CA MET A 144 -6.26 -18.58 -3.20
C MET A 144 -6.66 -17.93 -4.53
N PRO A 145 -7.90 -18.08 -5.02
CA PRO A 145 -8.34 -17.47 -6.28
C PRO A 145 -8.10 -15.95 -6.34
N GLN A 146 -8.26 -15.26 -5.20
CA GLN A 146 -8.01 -13.82 -5.07
C GLN A 146 -6.56 -13.42 -5.38
N ILE A 147 -5.60 -14.33 -5.16
CA ILE A 147 -4.17 -14.12 -5.38
C ILE A 147 -3.74 -14.67 -6.74
N MET A 148 -4.30 -15.81 -7.17
CA MET A 148 -3.87 -16.48 -8.40
C MET A 148 -4.51 -15.87 -9.65
N GLU A 149 -5.78 -15.46 -9.57
CA GLU A 149 -6.60 -15.14 -10.74
C GLU A 149 -7.25 -13.75 -10.65
N GLU A 150 -7.51 -13.25 -9.45
CA GLU A 150 -8.32 -12.03 -9.24
C GLU A 150 -7.55 -10.91 -8.51
N LEU A 151 -6.24 -10.78 -8.75
CA LEU A 151 -5.42 -9.74 -8.10
C LEU A 151 -5.92 -8.32 -8.38
N ASP A 152 -6.57 -8.12 -9.52
CA ASP A 152 -7.20 -6.86 -9.90
C ASP A 152 -8.44 -6.51 -9.07
N ARG A 153 -9.08 -7.50 -8.45
CA ARG A 153 -10.20 -7.36 -7.50
C ARG A 153 -9.74 -7.44 -6.05
N TYR A 154 -8.51 -7.90 -5.82
CA TYR A 154 -7.90 -8.05 -4.50
C TYR A 154 -7.13 -6.80 -4.05
N ILE A 155 -6.27 -6.24 -4.91
CA ILE A 155 -5.52 -5.00 -4.67
C ILE A 155 -6.14 -3.90 -5.52
N VAL A 156 -6.89 -2.98 -4.90
CA VAL A 156 -7.78 -2.05 -5.61
C VAL A 156 -7.58 -0.59 -5.18
N PRO A 157 -7.91 0.39 -6.05
CA PRO A 157 -8.03 1.79 -5.63
C PRO A 157 -9.25 2.00 -4.73
N PRO A 158 -9.29 3.08 -3.94
CA PRO A 158 -10.47 3.43 -3.15
C PRO A 158 -11.65 3.82 -4.04
N ALA A 159 -12.77 3.10 -3.95
CA ALA A 159 -14.00 3.45 -4.67
C ALA A 159 -14.60 4.81 -4.28
N LEU A 160 -14.18 5.39 -3.14
CA LEU A 160 -14.60 6.71 -2.66
C LEU A 160 -13.62 7.83 -3.04
N GLY A 161 -12.52 7.49 -3.74
CA GLY A 161 -11.40 8.39 -3.99
C GLY A 161 -10.87 9.01 -2.71
N ASN A 162 -10.53 10.30 -2.79
CA ASN A 162 -9.98 11.10 -1.67
C ASN A 162 -10.96 11.36 -0.53
N ARG A 163 -12.21 10.89 -0.63
CA ARG A 163 -13.23 11.03 0.42
C ARG A 163 -13.24 9.89 1.43
N ALA A 164 -12.45 8.83 1.21
CA ALA A 164 -12.43 7.65 2.07
C ALA A 164 -12.18 8.00 3.55
N GLY A 165 -11.22 8.89 3.84
CA GLY A 165 -10.91 9.32 5.21
C GLY A 165 -12.06 10.08 5.89
N VAL A 166 -12.61 11.09 5.21
CA VAL A 166 -13.72 11.91 5.75
C VAL A 166 -14.97 11.05 5.98
N LEU A 167 -15.31 10.17 5.03
CA LEU A 167 -16.45 9.27 5.18
C LEU A 167 -16.22 8.21 6.28
N GLY A 168 -14.96 7.79 6.49
CA GLY A 168 -14.58 6.95 7.62
C GLY A 168 -14.82 7.63 8.97
N ALA A 169 -14.46 8.92 9.09
CA ALA A 169 -14.73 9.70 10.30
C ALA A 169 -16.23 9.85 10.58
N ILE A 170 -17.04 10.08 9.53
CA ILE A 170 -18.50 10.11 9.65
C ILE A 170 -19.04 8.74 10.11
N ALA A 171 -18.53 7.64 9.56
CA ALA A 171 -18.94 6.30 9.99
C ALA A 171 -18.62 6.06 11.47
N LEU A 172 -17.44 6.47 11.94
CA LEU A 172 -17.08 6.39 13.36
C LEU A 172 -18.03 7.18 14.25
N ALA A 173 -18.41 8.40 13.84
CA ALA A 173 -19.36 9.22 14.60
C ALA A 173 -20.78 8.64 14.63
N GLN A 174 -21.18 7.86 13.62
CA GLN A 174 -22.48 7.17 13.57
C GLN A 174 -22.52 5.91 14.42
N ASP A 175 -21.37 5.29 14.67
CA ASP A 175 -21.23 4.07 15.46
C ASP A 175 -20.92 4.35 16.95
N ALA A 176 -20.75 5.62 17.32
CA ALA A 176 -20.52 6.11 18.69
C ALA A 176 -21.84 6.33 19.45
#